data_AF-A0A1J4X9E3-F1
#
_entry.id   AF-A0A1J4X9E3-F1
#
_cell.length_a   1.000
_cell.length_b   1.000
_cell.length_c   1.000
_cell.angle_alpha   90.00
_cell.angle_beta   90.00
_cell.angle_gamma   90.00
#
_symmetry.space_group_name_H-M   'P 1'
#
loop_
_entity.id
_entity.type
_entity.pdbx_description
1 polymer ?
#
loop_
_entity_poly.entity_id
_entity_poly.type
_entity_poly.pdbx_seq_one_letter_code
_entity_poly.pdbx_strand_id
1 'polypeptide(L)'
;MPMTIHLRIVFICFVKVKYNCMFIPSNDKNTRDLKMSNRANCWNYMRCGREPGGDRASEFGICPAALAEELDGFNGGQNGGRFCWAIAGTFCGGVIQGDSAEKILSCYQCNFFQRVKLEEGSQNFKLTIPGLLFDNSLDS
;
A
#
# COMPACT_ATOMS: atom_id res chain seq x y z
N MET A 1 -80.33 -5.76 -13.97
CA MET A 1 -79.61 -4.47 -14.05
C MET A 1 -78.45 -4.53 -13.05
N PRO A 2 -77.22 -4.25 -13.47
CA PRO A 2 -75.99 -4.59 -12.73
C PRO A 2 -75.49 -3.44 -11.85
N MET A 3 -74.93 -3.75 -10.68
CA MET A 3 -74.13 -2.88 -9.81
C MET A 3 -73.66 -3.80 -8.66
N THR A 4 -72.42 -3.92 -8.23
CA THR A 4 -71.22 -3.08 -8.34
C THR A 4 -70.02 -3.98 -8.01
N ILE A 5 -68.91 -3.74 -8.69
CA ILE A 5 -67.59 -4.35 -8.47
C ILE A 5 -67.04 -3.86 -7.12
N HIS A 6 -66.47 -4.73 -6.29
CA HIS A 6 -65.22 -4.40 -5.58
C HIS A 6 -64.48 -5.66 -5.12
N LEU A 7 -63.43 -5.92 -5.90
CA LEU A 7 -62.27 -6.77 -5.72
C LEU A 7 -61.74 -6.74 -4.26
N ARG A 8 -61.76 -7.89 -3.57
CA ARG A 8 -60.98 -8.10 -2.33
C ARG A 8 -59.86 -9.09 -2.58
N ILE A 9 -58.67 -8.51 -2.65
CA ILE A 9 -57.35 -9.12 -2.65
C ILE A 9 -57.10 -9.75 -1.27
N VAL A 10 -56.73 -11.04 -1.22
CA VAL A 10 -56.00 -11.61 -0.08
C VAL A 10 -54.74 -12.29 -0.62
N PHE A 11 -53.67 -11.48 -0.61
CA PHE A 11 -52.28 -11.83 -0.33
C PHE A 11 -51.81 -13.24 -0.66
N ILE A 12 -51.28 -13.40 -1.87
CA ILE A 12 -50.28 -14.41 -2.18
C ILE A 12 -48.97 -13.97 -1.50
N CYS A 13 -48.45 -14.80 -0.60
CA CYS A 13 -47.09 -14.70 -0.06
C CYS A 13 -46.06 -14.81 -1.19
N PHE A 14 -45.62 -13.68 -1.74
CA PHE A 14 -44.40 -13.61 -2.54
C PHE A 14 -43.26 -13.09 -1.67
N VAL A 15 -42.39 -14.03 -1.28
CA VAL A 15 -41.05 -13.80 -0.76
C VAL A 15 -40.32 -12.86 -1.73
N LYS A 16 -40.09 -11.61 -1.31
CA LYS A 16 -39.29 -10.64 -2.05
C LYS A 16 -37.91 -10.58 -1.40
N VAL A 17 -36.97 -11.32 -1.98
CA VAL A 17 -35.54 -11.15 -1.76
C VAL A 17 -35.18 -9.72 -2.18
N LYS A 18 -35.01 -8.81 -1.21
CA LYS A 18 -34.43 -7.49 -1.45
C LYS A 18 -32.91 -7.62 -1.42
N TYR A 19 -32.31 -7.81 -2.58
CA TYR A 19 -30.96 -7.29 -2.81
C TYR A 19 -31.08 -5.76 -2.82
N ASN A 20 -30.90 -5.17 -1.64
CA ASN A 20 -30.83 -3.73 -1.51
C ASN A 20 -29.38 -3.33 -1.84
N CYS A 21 -29.13 -3.00 -3.12
CA CYS A 21 -28.00 -2.18 -3.50
C CYS A 21 -28.12 -0.84 -2.76
N MET A 22 -27.43 -0.71 -1.64
CA MET A 22 -27.29 0.56 -0.95
C MET A 22 -26.31 1.42 -1.74
N PHE A 23 -26.88 2.33 -2.54
CA PHE A 23 -26.18 3.45 -3.14
C PHE A 23 -25.74 4.37 -1.98
N ILE A 24 -24.47 4.30 -1.58
CA ILE A 24 -23.90 5.23 -0.61
C ILE A 24 -23.42 6.46 -1.40
N PRO A 25 -23.96 7.67 -1.13
CA PRO A 25 -23.42 8.89 -1.72
C PRO A 25 -22.06 9.18 -1.09
N SER A 26 -21.01 9.13 -1.91
CA SER A 26 -19.64 9.45 -1.55
C SER A 26 -19.46 10.97 -1.40
N ASN A 27 -19.71 11.48 -0.18
CA ASN A 27 -19.21 12.79 0.23
C ASN A 27 -18.61 12.71 1.64
N ASP A 28 -17.56 11.91 1.78
CA ASP A 28 -16.73 11.91 2.97
C ASP A 28 -15.29 12.28 2.58
N LYS A 29 -14.96 13.56 2.76
CA LYS A 29 -13.60 14.08 2.56
C LYS A 29 -12.64 13.63 3.67
N ASN A 30 -13.15 13.07 4.77
CA ASN A 30 -12.41 12.69 5.98
C ASN A 30 -11.88 11.24 5.91
N THR A 31 -12.50 10.37 5.10
CA THR A 31 -11.97 9.00 4.86
C THR A 31 -10.60 8.95 4.18
N ARG A 32 -10.20 10.01 3.46
CA ARG A 32 -8.86 10.11 2.84
C ARG A 32 -7.80 10.56 3.83
N ASP A 33 -8.15 11.45 4.75
CA ASP A 33 -7.22 12.01 5.73
C ASP A 33 -6.91 11.00 6.87
N LEU A 34 -7.90 10.18 7.27
CA LEU A 34 -7.67 9.03 8.16
C LEU A 34 -6.86 7.89 7.50
N LYS A 35 -6.77 7.86 6.17
CA LYS A 35 -5.94 6.89 5.43
C LYS A 35 -4.45 7.28 5.42
N MET A 36 -4.12 8.54 5.69
CA MET A 36 -2.74 9.04 5.69
C MET A 36 -1.96 8.78 6.99
N SER A 37 -2.61 8.71 8.15
CA SER A 37 -1.91 8.63 9.45
C SER A 37 -1.39 7.24 9.84
N ASN A 38 -1.63 6.21 9.01
CA ASN A 38 -1.29 4.81 9.32
C ASN A 38 -0.34 4.16 8.30
N ARG A 39 0.34 4.98 7.48
CA ARG A 39 1.28 4.52 6.45
C ARG A 39 2.63 4.17 7.08
N ALA A 40 2.78 2.94 7.54
CA ALA A 40 4.02 2.46 8.13
C ALA A 40 5.16 2.38 7.10
N ASN A 41 6.38 2.78 7.50
CA ASN A 41 7.60 2.50 6.74
C ASN A 41 8.05 1.05 6.94
N CYS A 42 8.98 0.58 6.11
CA CYS A 42 9.45 -0.80 6.14
C CYS A 42 10.04 -1.18 7.51
N TRP A 43 10.79 -0.29 8.15
CA TRP A 43 11.36 -0.54 9.47
C TRP A 43 10.30 -0.63 10.57
N ASN A 44 9.21 0.15 10.49
CA ASN A 44 8.08 0.04 11.42
C ASN A 44 7.32 -1.28 11.22
N TYR A 45 7.16 -1.70 9.96
CA TYR A 45 6.46 -2.95 9.62
C TYR A 45 7.27 -4.20 9.97
N MET A 46 8.54 -4.21 9.57
CA MET A 46 9.46 -5.34 9.79
C MET A 46 10.02 -5.36 11.22
N ARG A 47 9.88 -4.25 11.96
CA ARG A 47 10.45 -4.05 13.31
C ARG A 47 11.91 -4.43 13.38
N CYS A 48 12.66 -3.93 12.40
CA CYS A 48 14.06 -4.32 12.25
C CYS A 48 15.02 -3.50 13.12
N GLY A 49 14.58 -2.44 13.81
CA GLY A 49 15.43 -1.68 14.74
C GLY A 49 16.64 -1.00 14.07
N ARG A 50 16.62 -0.84 12.74
CA ARG A 50 17.70 -0.19 11.95
C ARG A 50 17.27 1.19 11.43
N GLU A 51 16.18 1.73 11.95
CA GLU A 51 15.84 3.14 11.81
C GLU A 51 16.86 4.06 12.51
N PRO A 52 16.89 5.37 12.20
CA PRO A 52 17.71 6.31 12.94
C PRO A 52 17.38 6.26 14.44
N GLY A 53 18.39 5.98 15.26
CA GLY A 53 18.22 5.79 16.71
C GLY A 53 17.64 4.44 17.14
N GLY A 54 17.44 3.49 16.22
CA GLY A 54 16.95 2.16 16.53
C GLY A 54 17.99 1.27 17.23
N ASP A 55 17.52 0.30 18.01
CA ASP A 55 18.35 -0.56 18.88
C ASP A 55 19.46 -1.32 18.15
N ARG A 56 19.25 -1.64 16.86
CA ARG A 56 20.18 -2.40 16.02
C ARG A 56 20.96 -1.52 15.04
N ALA A 57 20.75 -0.20 15.07
CA ALA A 57 21.46 0.73 14.23
C ALA A 57 22.95 0.88 14.62
N SER A 58 23.29 0.70 15.89
CA SER A 58 24.68 0.74 16.38
C SER A 58 25.50 -0.49 15.95
N GLU A 59 24.86 -1.67 15.93
CA GLU A 59 25.52 -2.94 15.62
C GLU A 59 25.57 -3.23 14.11
N PHE A 60 24.46 -3.00 13.39
CA PHE A 60 24.34 -3.34 11.97
C PHE A 60 24.30 -2.11 11.05
N GLY A 61 24.48 -0.90 11.60
CA GLY A 61 24.32 0.36 10.88
C GLY A 61 22.85 0.72 10.61
N ILE A 62 22.60 1.99 10.32
CA ILE A 62 21.27 2.48 9.91
C ILE A 62 20.90 1.87 8.54
N CYS A 63 19.64 1.52 8.36
CA CYS A 63 19.11 0.99 7.10
C CYS A 63 19.25 2.04 5.99
N PRO A 64 19.78 1.68 4.80
CA PRO A 64 19.86 2.60 3.66
C PRO A 64 18.51 3.21 3.29
N ALA A 65 17.42 2.45 3.42
CA ALA A 65 16.08 2.96 3.16
C ALA A 65 15.65 4.08 4.12
N ALA A 66 16.22 4.14 5.32
CA ALA A 66 15.95 5.21 6.26
C ALA A 66 16.86 6.43 6.07
N LEU A 67 17.90 6.33 5.25
CA LEU A 67 18.82 7.43 4.92
C LEU A 67 18.56 8.05 3.54
N ALA A 68 17.77 7.40 2.69
CA ALA A 68 17.45 7.88 1.35
C ALA A 68 16.43 9.03 1.39
N GLU A 69 16.86 10.20 1.83
CA GLU A 69 16.06 11.43 1.94
C GLU A 69 15.52 11.90 0.58
N GLU A 70 16.23 11.62 -0.51
CA GLU A 70 15.81 11.93 -1.88
C GLU A 70 14.53 11.19 -2.32
N LEU A 71 14.15 10.15 -1.58
CA LEU A 71 12.94 9.37 -1.81
C LEU A 71 11.80 9.73 -0.86
N ASP A 72 11.96 10.77 -0.03
CA ASP A 72 10.90 11.20 0.88
C ASP A 72 9.57 11.49 0.15
N GLY A 73 8.47 11.05 0.77
CA GLY A 73 7.14 11.13 0.18
C GLY A 73 6.84 10.09 -0.91
N PHE A 74 7.80 9.24 -1.32
CA PHE A 74 7.49 8.15 -2.25
C PHE A 74 6.52 7.16 -1.63
N ASN A 75 5.44 6.89 -2.37
CA ASN A 75 4.29 6.15 -1.87
C ASN A 75 3.82 6.72 -0.52
N GLY A 76 3.93 8.02 -0.23
CA GLY A 76 3.56 8.56 1.09
C GLY A 76 4.32 7.96 2.29
N GLY A 77 5.54 7.48 2.07
CA GLY A 77 6.47 7.08 3.12
C GLY A 77 7.43 8.20 3.51
N GLN A 78 8.19 7.97 4.57
CA GLN A 78 9.31 8.82 4.96
C GLN A 78 10.61 8.27 4.35
N ASN A 79 11.44 9.13 3.76
CA ASN A 79 12.65 8.73 3.03
C ASN A 79 12.33 7.56 2.07
N GLY A 80 13.20 6.56 1.99
CA GLY A 80 12.97 5.32 1.25
C GLY A 80 12.04 4.30 1.93
N GLY A 81 11.36 4.65 3.02
CA GLY A 81 10.67 3.70 3.89
C GLY A 81 9.52 2.93 3.25
N ARG A 82 8.76 3.56 2.34
CA ARG A 82 7.73 2.89 1.51
C ARG A 82 8.17 2.69 0.07
N PHE A 83 9.47 2.69 -0.14
CA PHE A 83 10.10 2.47 -1.44
C PHE A 83 11.36 1.60 -1.34
N CYS A 84 11.47 0.81 -0.26
CA CYS A 84 12.70 0.14 0.12
C CYS A 84 13.18 -0.88 -0.91
N TRP A 85 12.29 -1.46 -1.74
CA TRP A 85 12.65 -2.39 -2.80
C TRP A 85 13.54 -1.78 -3.88
N ALA A 86 13.50 -0.47 -4.08
CA ALA A 86 14.32 0.24 -5.06
C ALA A 86 15.73 0.60 -4.55
N ILE A 87 16.05 0.29 -3.29
CA ILE A 87 17.28 0.69 -2.62
C ILE A 87 18.16 -0.54 -2.36
N ALA A 88 19.41 -0.53 -2.79
CA ALA A 88 20.34 -1.63 -2.54
C ALA A 88 20.73 -1.74 -1.05
N GLY A 89 21.18 -2.92 -0.60
CA GLY A 89 21.77 -3.10 0.73
C GLY A 89 20.78 -3.01 1.91
N THR A 90 19.46 -2.97 1.66
CA THR A 90 18.48 -3.03 2.76
C THR A 90 18.41 -4.44 3.34
N PHE A 91 18.21 -4.54 4.65
CA PHE A 91 17.93 -5.80 5.32
C PHE A 91 16.43 -6.09 5.33
N CYS A 92 16.01 -7.16 4.66
CA CYS A 92 14.66 -7.70 4.80
C CYS A 92 14.77 -9.11 5.38
N GLY A 93 14.01 -9.42 6.43
CA GLY A 93 13.96 -10.77 7.02
C GLY A 93 15.26 -11.25 7.68
N GLY A 94 16.18 -10.35 8.06
CA GLY A 94 17.44 -10.74 8.70
C GLY A 94 18.58 -11.08 7.74
N VAL A 95 18.42 -10.77 6.44
CA VAL A 95 19.48 -10.95 5.42
C VAL A 95 19.68 -9.65 4.64
N ILE A 96 20.93 -9.29 4.32
CA ILE A 96 21.26 -8.23 3.37
C ILE A 96 20.72 -8.65 2.00
N GLN A 97 19.80 -7.86 1.44
CA GLN A 97 19.38 -8.06 0.06
C GLN A 97 20.43 -7.46 -0.88
N GLY A 98 20.77 -8.20 -1.93
CA GLY A 98 21.75 -7.82 -2.97
C GLY A 98 21.33 -6.61 -3.81
N ASP A 99 21.76 -6.56 -5.07
CA ASP A 99 21.50 -5.40 -5.94
C ASP A 99 20.00 -5.14 -6.15
N SER A 100 19.65 -3.86 -6.28
CA SER A 100 18.29 -3.32 -6.39
C SER A 100 17.46 -3.96 -7.51
N ALA A 101 18.08 -4.33 -8.64
CA ALA A 101 17.39 -4.95 -9.77
C ALA A 101 16.92 -6.39 -9.47
N GLU A 102 17.79 -7.22 -8.88
CA GLU A 102 17.43 -8.60 -8.48
C GLU A 102 16.38 -8.62 -7.36
N LYS A 103 16.43 -7.58 -6.51
CA LYS A 103 15.57 -7.43 -5.35
C LYS A 103 14.10 -7.12 -5.70
N ILE A 104 13.81 -6.52 -6.86
CA ILE A 104 12.42 -6.23 -7.26
C ILE A 104 11.62 -7.54 -7.36
N LEU A 105 12.22 -8.60 -7.92
CA LEU A 105 11.56 -9.89 -8.10
C LEU A 105 11.22 -10.54 -6.75
N SER A 106 12.17 -10.57 -5.80
CA SER A 106 11.91 -11.10 -4.46
C SER A 106 10.92 -10.22 -3.67
N CYS A 107 10.92 -8.91 -3.93
CA CYS A 107 9.99 -7.98 -3.28
C CYS A 107 8.53 -8.16 -3.72
N TYR A 108 8.23 -8.75 -4.88
CA TYR A 108 6.84 -9.07 -5.22
C TYR A 108 6.18 -10.06 -4.24
N GLN A 109 6.99 -10.88 -3.56
CA GLN A 109 6.55 -11.81 -2.52
C GLN A 109 6.66 -11.22 -1.11
N CYS A 110 7.19 -10.00 -0.96
CA CYS A 110 7.31 -9.34 0.33
C CYS A 110 5.95 -8.82 0.81
N ASN A 111 5.53 -9.22 2.00
CA ASN A 111 4.28 -8.76 2.61
C ASN A 111 4.20 -7.24 2.73
N PHE A 112 5.32 -6.57 3.00
CA PHE A 112 5.37 -5.12 3.07
C PHE A 112 5.12 -4.48 1.70
N PHE A 113 5.77 -4.97 0.65
CA PHE A 113 5.56 -4.47 -0.71
C PHE A 113 4.10 -4.64 -1.15
N GLN A 114 3.53 -5.83 -0.94
CA GLN A 114 2.13 -6.10 -1.27
C GLN A 114 1.18 -5.18 -0.51
N ARG A 115 1.46 -4.96 0.78
CA ARG A 115 0.73 -3.99 1.60
C ARG A 115 0.81 -2.60 1.00
N VAL A 116 2.00 -2.11 0.65
CA VAL A 116 2.17 -0.78 0.04
C VAL A 116 1.39 -0.66 -1.27
N LYS A 117 1.48 -1.68 -2.14
CA LYS A 117 0.75 -1.71 -3.42
C LYS A 117 -0.77 -1.65 -3.23
N LEU A 118 -1.32 -2.42 -2.28
CA LEU A 118 -2.75 -2.38 -1.94
C LEU A 118 -3.16 -1.02 -1.36
N GLU A 119 -2.29 -0.46 -0.53
CA GLU A 119 -2.51 0.79 0.18
C GLU A 119 -2.57 2.01 -0.75
N GLU A 120 -1.65 2.09 -1.73
CA GLU A 120 -1.60 3.16 -2.74
C GLU A 120 -2.63 2.98 -3.85
N GLY A 121 -2.90 1.73 -4.22
CA GLY A 121 -3.74 1.39 -5.37
C GLY A 121 -3.07 1.65 -6.72
N SER A 122 -3.67 1.15 -7.79
CA SER A 122 -3.05 1.08 -9.13
C SER A 122 -2.69 2.42 -9.76
N GLN A 123 -3.30 3.53 -9.33
CA GLN A 123 -3.09 4.87 -9.92
C GLN A 123 -1.99 5.67 -9.23
N ASN A 124 -1.71 5.39 -7.95
CA ASN A 124 -0.77 6.19 -7.14
C ASN A 124 0.50 5.42 -6.76
N PHE A 125 0.50 4.10 -6.93
CA PHE A 125 1.65 3.26 -6.60
C PHE A 125 2.82 3.54 -7.56
N LYS A 126 3.93 4.02 -6.99
CA LYS A 126 5.21 4.17 -7.68
C LYS A 126 6.00 2.89 -7.47
N LEU A 127 6.46 2.28 -8.58
CA LEU A 127 7.30 1.08 -8.57
C LEU A 127 8.79 1.39 -8.76
N THR A 128 9.12 2.32 -9.66
CA THR A 128 10.47 2.74 -10.02
C THR A 128 10.66 4.25 -9.82
N ILE A 129 11.92 4.68 -9.71
CA ILE A 129 12.24 6.11 -9.66
C ILE A 129 11.91 6.70 -11.05
N PRO A 130 11.08 7.76 -11.14
CA PRO A 130 10.82 8.43 -12.41
C PRO A 130 12.12 8.98 -13.01
N GLY A 131 12.38 8.69 -14.27
CA GLY A 131 13.55 9.23 -14.98
C GLY A 131 14.88 8.49 -14.74
N LEU A 132 14.86 7.26 -14.19
CA LEU A 132 16.04 6.42 -14.13
C LEU A 132 16.47 6.02 -15.55
N LEU A 133 17.34 6.83 -16.18
CA LEU A 133 18.15 6.42 -17.31
C LEU A 133 19.30 5.60 -16.73
N PHE A 134 19.35 4.30 -17.04
CA PHE A 134 20.53 3.50 -16.79
C PHE A 134 21.65 4.06 -17.66
N ASP A 135 22.50 4.92 -17.11
CA ASP A 135 23.77 5.22 -17.75
C ASP A 135 24.70 4.05 -17.43
N ASN A 136 24.96 3.22 -18.44
CA ASN A 136 25.86 2.07 -18.36
C ASN A 136 27.34 2.51 -18.36
N SER A 137 27.65 3.67 -17.80
CA SER A 137 28.97 4.31 -17.90
C SER A 137 29.87 4.10 -16.68
N LEU A 138 29.47 3.27 -15.70
CA LEU A 138 30.26 2.98 -14.50
C LEU A 138 30.63 1.49 -14.34
N ASP A 139 30.81 0.79 -15.46
CA ASP A 139 31.54 -0.48 -15.46
C ASP A 139 32.58 -0.44 -16.59
N SER A 140 33.73 0.19 -16.32
CA SER A 140 34.93 0.19 -17.17
C SER A 140 36.18 0.24 -16.32
#